data_AF-A0A367V3U1-F1
#
_entry.id   AF-A0A367V3U1-F1
#
_cell.length_a   1.000
_cell.length_b   1.000
_cell.length_c   1.000
_cell.angle_alpha   90.00
_cell.angle_beta   90.00
_cell.angle_gamma   90.00
#
_symmetry.space_group_name_H-M   'P 1'
#
loop_
_entity.id
_entity.type
_entity.pdbx_description
1 polymer ?
#
loop_
_entity_poly.entity_id
_entity_poly.type
_entity_poly.pdbx_seq_one_letter_code
_entity_poly.pdbx_strand_id
1 'polypeptide(L)'
;MLFVFLFNTPVTAQIYAQQSDYLDWDYAVSVWTEIQTGSEFDEEWAQVMPAYEANKALFSGSRDEALERLASHPEADLIKRGHDLDRVYQVWKHVYRAVTNKDKALAWNEWKSGGSCWTMEQRNVFTHSCRDLPDWRTKNDVKRDDAFLAGN
;
A
#
# COMPACT_ATOMS: atom_id res chain seq x y z
N MET A 1 45.90 4.25 -1.14
CA MET A 1 44.69 4.61 -0.38
C MET A 1 43.50 4.40 -1.30
N LEU A 2 42.71 3.35 -1.08
CA LEU A 2 41.51 3.05 -1.87
C LEU A 2 40.32 3.72 -1.16
N PHE A 3 39.76 4.77 -1.75
CA PHE A 3 38.53 5.38 -1.26
C PHE A 3 37.34 4.50 -1.69
N VAL A 4 36.76 3.77 -0.73
CA VAL A 4 35.50 3.07 -0.91
C VAL A 4 34.38 4.11 -0.77
N PHE A 5 33.80 4.52 -1.90
CA PHE A 5 32.56 5.30 -1.91
C PHE A 5 31.40 4.33 -1.63
N LEU A 6 30.90 4.33 -0.39
CA LEU A 6 29.60 3.78 -0.05
C LEU A 6 28.53 4.70 -0.67
N PHE A 7 28.11 4.39 -1.90
CA PHE A 7 26.89 4.97 -2.44
C PHE A 7 25.71 4.42 -1.64
N ASN A 8 25.26 5.18 -0.64
CA ASN A 8 23.90 5.06 -0.12
C ASN A 8 22.95 5.44 -1.27
N THR A 9 22.61 4.47 -2.12
CA THR A 9 21.49 4.64 -3.03
C THR A 9 20.25 4.85 -2.17
N PRO A 10 19.49 5.94 -2.36
CA PRO A 10 18.20 6.05 -1.69
C PRO A 10 17.40 4.80 -2.03
N VAL A 11 16.82 4.15 -1.02
CA VAL A 11 15.85 3.08 -1.25
C VAL A 11 14.71 3.73 -2.03
N THR A 12 14.72 3.57 -3.36
CA THR A 12 13.57 3.85 -4.20
C THR A 12 12.46 2.98 -3.63
N ALA A 13 11.47 3.62 -3.01
CA ALA A 13 10.32 2.90 -2.47
C ALA A 13 9.73 2.04 -3.59
N GLN A 14 9.71 0.73 -3.37
CA GLN A 14 9.26 -0.21 -4.38
C GLN A 14 7.76 0.01 -4.58
N ILE A 15 7.38 0.37 -5.82
CA ILE A 15 5.99 0.55 -6.19
C ILE A 15 5.49 -0.81 -6.68
N TYR A 16 4.57 -1.42 -5.92
CA TYR A 16 3.95 -2.71 -6.26
C TYR A 16 2.82 -2.49 -7.29
N ALA A 17 3.23 -2.10 -8.49
CA ALA A 17 2.33 -1.60 -9.52
C ALA A 17 1.81 -2.68 -10.48
N GLN A 18 2.17 -3.94 -10.29
CA GLN A 18 1.80 -5.02 -11.21
C GLN A 18 1.14 -6.18 -10.47
N GLN A 19 0.20 -6.86 -11.12
CA GLN A 19 -0.45 -8.05 -10.58
C GLN A 19 0.54 -9.13 -10.11
N SER A 20 1.66 -9.30 -10.82
CA SER A 20 2.72 -10.26 -10.48
C SER A 20 3.41 -9.97 -9.13
N ASP A 21 3.25 -8.76 -8.60
CA ASP A 21 3.74 -8.38 -7.29
C ASP A 21 2.93 -9.01 -6.14
N TYR A 22 1.78 -9.64 -6.40
CA TYR A 22 0.88 -10.11 -5.34
C TYR A 22 0.76 -11.63 -5.38
N LEU A 23 0.86 -12.29 -4.24
CA LEU A 23 0.75 -13.75 -4.17
C LEU A 23 -0.70 -14.19 -4.45
N ASP A 24 -1.63 -13.42 -3.94
CA ASP A 24 -3.07 -13.46 -4.16
C ASP A 24 -3.55 -12.07 -4.61
N TRP A 25 -3.73 -11.92 -5.92
CA TRP A 25 -4.19 -10.66 -6.51
C TRP A 25 -5.63 -10.33 -6.16
N ASP A 26 -6.49 -11.34 -6.08
CA ASP A 26 -7.92 -11.13 -5.82
C ASP A 26 -8.12 -10.63 -4.39
N TYR A 27 -7.34 -11.16 -3.44
CA TYR A 27 -7.27 -10.61 -2.09
C TYR A 27 -6.73 -9.17 -2.06
N ALA A 28 -5.69 -8.85 -2.83
CA ALA A 28 -5.16 -7.48 -2.87
C ALA A 28 -6.21 -6.48 -3.41
N VAL A 29 -6.97 -6.87 -4.44
CA VAL A 29 -8.09 -6.09 -4.97
C VAL A 29 -9.22 -5.99 -3.94
N SER A 30 -9.56 -7.05 -3.22
CA SER A 30 -10.62 -7.03 -2.21
C SER A 30 -10.27 -6.12 -1.03
N VAL A 31 -9.02 -6.14 -0.55
CA VAL A 31 -8.54 -5.20 0.47
C VAL A 31 -8.77 -3.76 0.01
N TRP A 32 -8.38 -3.42 -1.23
CA TRP A 32 -8.57 -2.06 -1.73
C TRP A 32 -10.05 -1.68 -1.87
N THR A 33 -10.90 -2.61 -2.31
CA THR A 33 -12.28 -2.30 -2.72
C THR A 33 -13.31 -2.47 -1.59
N GLU A 34 -13.01 -3.30 -0.59
CA GLU A 34 -13.96 -3.67 0.47
C GLU A 34 -13.57 -3.10 1.83
N ILE A 35 -12.28 -2.98 2.15
CA ILE A 35 -11.78 -2.43 3.42
C ILE A 35 -11.63 -0.91 3.27
N GLN A 36 -12.70 -0.16 3.54
CA GLN A 36 -12.76 1.28 3.21
C GLN A 36 -12.35 2.19 4.38
N THR A 37 -12.34 1.68 5.60
CA THR A 37 -12.05 2.46 6.80
C THR A 37 -10.74 2.04 7.47
N GLY A 38 -10.10 2.98 8.17
CA GLY A 38 -8.90 2.69 8.96
C GLY A 38 -9.11 1.63 10.04
N SER A 39 -10.31 1.53 10.64
CA SER A 39 -10.61 0.49 11.63
C SER A 39 -10.68 -0.91 11.01
N GLU A 40 -11.33 -1.06 9.86
CA GLU A 40 -11.36 -2.35 9.15
C GLU A 40 -9.94 -2.75 8.71
N PHE A 41 -9.14 -1.77 8.28
CA PHE A 41 -7.75 -2.01 7.91
C PHE A 41 -6.90 -2.43 9.11
N ASP A 42 -7.05 -1.78 10.27
CA ASP A 42 -6.36 -2.15 11.50
C ASP A 42 -6.73 -3.56 11.99
N GLU A 43 -8.00 -3.96 11.83
CA GLU A 43 -8.47 -5.31 12.16
C GLU A 43 -7.83 -6.38 11.27
N GLU A 44 -7.87 -6.17 9.95
CA GLU A 44 -7.21 -7.07 8.99
C GLU A 44 -5.69 -7.13 9.24
N TRP A 45 -5.06 -5.98 9.47
CA TRP A 45 -3.63 -5.88 9.80
C TRP A 45 -3.29 -6.68 11.06
N ALA A 46 -4.07 -6.55 12.13
CA ALA A 46 -3.87 -7.29 13.36
C ALA A 46 -4.01 -8.81 13.17
N GLN A 47 -4.88 -9.24 12.24
CA GLN A 47 -5.08 -10.65 11.94
C GLN A 47 -3.90 -11.28 11.18
N VAL A 48 -3.39 -10.63 10.14
CA VAL A 48 -2.46 -11.28 9.20
C VAL A 48 -0.99 -10.90 9.38
N MET A 49 -0.71 -9.70 9.90
CA MET A 49 0.66 -9.21 10.00
C MET A 49 1.54 -9.95 10.99
N PRO A 50 1.06 -10.46 12.15
CA PRO A 50 1.91 -11.23 13.05
C PRO A 50 2.55 -12.45 12.37
N ALA A 51 1.76 -13.19 11.58
CA ALA A 51 2.25 -14.35 10.84
C ALA A 51 3.23 -13.94 9.74
N TYR A 52 2.93 -12.89 8.97
CA TYR A 52 3.82 -12.39 7.93
C TYR A 52 5.15 -11.89 8.50
N GLU A 53 5.13 -11.04 9.53
CA GLU A 53 6.35 -10.47 10.15
C GLU A 53 7.26 -11.56 10.71
N ALA A 54 6.71 -12.57 11.39
CA ALA A 54 7.47 -13.70 11.92
C ALA A 54 8.14 -14.54 10.81
N ASN A 55 7.63 -14.48 9.58
CA ASN A 55 8.02 -15.35 8.48
C ASN A 55 8.54 -14.58 7.24
N LYS A 56 8.91 -13.30 7.39
CA LYS A 56 9.41 -12.46 6.27
C LYS A 56 10.56 -13.09 5.49
N ALA A 57 11.40 -13.89 6.15
CA ALA A 57 12.53 -14.57 5.51
C ALA A 57 12.12 -15.56 4.41
N LEU A 58 10.87 -16.06 4.42
CA LEU A 58 10.34 -16.95 3.39
C LEU A 58 10.32 -16.30 1.99
N PHE A 59 10.29 -14.96 1.94
CA PHE A 59 10.24 -14.17 0.70
C PHE A 59 11.62 -13.79 0.15
N SER A 60 12.70 -14.39 0.64
CA SER A 60 14.02 -14.25 0.04
C SER A 60 14.12 -15.02 -1.28
N GLY A 61 14.58 -14.38 -2.35
CA GLY A 61 14.69 -15.01 -3.67
C GLY A 61 13.47 -14.74 -4.55
N SER A 62 13.15 -15.68 -5.43
CA SER A 62 12.07 -15.57 -6.42
C SER A 62 10.70 -15.86 -5.81
N ARG A 63 9.65 -15.43 -6.52
CA ARG A 63 8.26 -15.70 -6.18
C ARG A 63 7.99 -17.22 -6.07
N ASP A 64 8.47 -17.99 -7.04
CA ASP A 64 8.20 -19.43 -7.09
C ASP A 64 8.84 -20.17 -5.91
N GLU A 65 10.07 -19.78 -5.53
CA GLU A 65 10.72 -20.31 -4.33
C GLU A 65 9.97 -19.93 -3.04
N ALA A 66 9.43 -18.71 -2.96
CA ALA A 66 8.59 -18.32 -1.83
C ALA A 66 7.31 -19.16 -1.75
N LEU A 67 6.65 -19.38 -2.89
CA LEU A 67 5.44 -20.22 -2.97
C LEU A 67 5.73 -21.68 -2.60
N GLU A 68 6.87 -22.23 -3.03
CA GLU A 68 7.29 -23.58 -2.66
C GLU A 68 7.48 -23.71 -1.13
N ARG A 69 8.16 -22.74 -0.50
CA ARG A 69 8.33 -22.73 0.97
C ARG A 69 7.00 -22.59 1.70
N LEU A 70 6.08 -21.79 1.16
CA LEU A 70 4.76 -21.59 1.73
C LEU A 70 3.86 -22.82 1.60
N ALA A 71 4.02 -23.65 0.57
CA ALA A 71 3.16 -24.80 0.31
C ALA A 71 3.08 -25.79 1.49
N SER A 72 4.13 -25.89 2.32
CA SER A 72 4.18 -26.74 3.51
C SER A 72 4.05 -25.98 4.83
N HIS A 73 3.81 -24.67 4.81
CA HIS A 73 3.76 -23.86 6.02
C HIS A 73 2.35 -23.89 6.65
N PRO A 74 2.20 -24.17 7.95
CA PRO A 74 0.88 -24.28 8.59
C PRO A 74 0.06 -22.97 8.56
N GLU A 75 0.75 -21.83 8.48
CA GLU A 75 0.14 -20.48 8.40
C GLU A 75 0.25 -19.84 7.01
N ALA A 76 0.42 -20.64 5.95
CA ALA A 76 0.69 -20.13 4.60
C ALA A 76 -0.30 -19.06 4.14
N ASP A 77 -1.60 -19.24 4.41
CA ASP A 77 -2.64 -18.31 4.00
C ASP A 77 -2.55 -16.95 4.73
N LEU A 78 -2.29 -16.97 6.04
CA LEU A 78 -2.07 -15.74 6.81
C LEU A 78 -0.81 -15.00 6.36
N ILE A 79 0.27 -15.74 6.08
CA ILE A 79 1.53 -15.16 5.61
C ILE A 79 1.35 -14.52 4.23
N LYS A 80 0.67 -15.19 3.29
CA LYS A 80 0.35 -14.65 1.95
C LYS A 80 -0.49 -13.38 2.06
N ARG A 81 -1.57 -13.41 2.85
CA ARG A 81 -2.43 -12.25 3.08
C ARG A 81 -1.67 -11.09 3.72
N GLY A 82 -0.83 -11.33 4.72
CA GLY A 82 -0.05 -10.26 5.36
C GLY A 82 0.99 -9.66 4.41
N HIS A 83 1.63 -10.48 3.59
CA HIS A 83 2.54 -10.00 2.55
C HIS A 83 1.81 -9.09 1.54
N ASP A 84 0.65 -9.51 1.03
CA ASP A 84 -0.09 -8.73 0.04
C ASP A 84 -0.75 -7.48 0.67
N LEU A 85 -1.23 -7.57 1.92
CA LEU A 85 -1.75 -6.41 2.68
C LEU A 85 -0.68 -5.31 2.85
N ASP A 86 0.55 -5.67 3.22
CA ASP A 86 1.65 -4.72 3.31
C ASP A 86 1.88 -4.01 1.97
N ARG A 87 1.92 -4.78 0.86
CA ARG A 87 2.09 -4.21 -0.50
C ARG A 87 0.96 -3.26 -0.88
N VAL A 88 -0.30 -3.65 -0.62
CA VAL A 88 -1.49 -2.79 -0.83
C VAL A 88 -1.33 -1.49 -0.04
N TYR A 89 -0.88 -1.55 1.22
CA TYR A 89 -0.65 -0.36 2.04
C TYR A 89 0.49 0.53 1.52
N GLN A 90 1.56 -0.06 0.97
CA GLN A 90 2.61 0.73 0.33
C GLN A 90 2.08 1.47 -0.91
N VAL A 91 1.27 0.82 -1.74
CA VAL A 91 0.58 1.48 -2.88
C VAL A 91 -0.32 2.60 -2.38
N TRP A 92 -1.15 2.34 -1.36
CA TRP A 92 -2.02 3.35 -0.76
C TRP A 92 -1.23 4.58 -0.31
N LYS A 93 -0.13 4.41 0.44
CA LYS A 93 0.73 5.53 0.86
C LYS A 93 1.29 6.31 -0.32
N HIS A 94 1.65 5.64 -1.40
CA HIS A 94 2.14 6.28 -2.62
C HIS A 94 1.07 7.08 -3.35
N VAL A 95 -0.14 6.54 -3.44
CA VAL A 95 -1.30 7.21 -4.04
C VAL A 95 -1.70 8.41 -3.17
N TYR A 96 -1.91 8.18 -1.87
CA TYR A 96 -2.26 9.17 -0.87
C TYR A 96 -1.34 10.40 -0.92
N ARG A 97 -0.01 10.20 -0.86
CA ARG A 97 0.96 11.30 -0.95
C ARG A 97 0.92 12.04 -2.28
N ALA A 98 0.58 11.37 -3.37
CA ALA A 98 0.55 11.98 -4.69
C ALA A 98 -0.70 12.83 -4.89
N VAL A 99 -1.87 12.35 -4.47
CA VAL A 99 -3.14 13.08 -4.58
C VAL A 99 -3.21 14.24 -3.59
N THR A 100 -2.83 14.01 -2.33
CA THR A 100 -2.81 15.07 -1.32
C THR A 100 -1.76 16.12 -1.60
N ASN A 101 -0.70 15.86 -2.38
CA ASN A 101 0.20 16.94 -2.80
C ASN A 101 -0.40 17.85 -3.87
N LYS A 102 -1.34 17.35 -4.68
CA LYS A 102 -1.93 18.08 -5.80
C LYS A 102 -3.19 18.85 -5.40
N ASP A 103 -4.07 18.22 -4.62
CA ASP A 103 -5.39 18.78 -4.27
C ASP A 103 -5.57 18.93 -2.75
N LYS A 104 -4.62 19.63 -2.09
CA LYS A 104 -4.64 19.91 -0.62
C LYS A 104 -5.89 20.63 -0.13
N ALA A 105 -6.60 21.31 -1.02
CA ALA A 105 -7.76 22.15 -0.71
C ALA A 105 -9.11 21.43 -0.91
N LEU A 106 -9.11 20.13 -1.22
CA LEU A 106 -10.34 19.35 -1.44
C LEU A 106 -10.54 18.31 -0.34
N ALA A 107 -11.80 18.09 0.04
CA ALA A 107 -12.18 17.03 0.95
C ALA A 107 -11.79 15.64 0.39
N TRP A 108 -11.71 14.66 1.28
CA TRP A 108 -11.31 13.29 0.95
C TRP A 108 -12.14 12.71 -0.22
N ASN A 109 -11.46 12.16 -1.23
CA ASN A 109 -12.06 11.65 -2.47
C ASN A 109 -12.96 12.65 -3.25
N GLU A 110 -13.01 13.93 -2.87
CA GLU A 110 -13.72 14.97 -3.63
C GLU A 110 -12.82 15.64 -4.67
N TRP A 111 -11.80 14.95 -5.17
CA TRP A 111 -10.90 15.52 -6.16
C TRP A 111 -11.66 15.84 -7.46
N LYS A 112 -11.81 17.14 -7.74
CA LYS A 112 -12.48 17.68 -8.93
C LYS A 112 -11.49 18.04 -10.03
N SER A 113 -10.20 18.13 -9.70
CA SER A 113 -9.15 18.46 -10.67
C SER A 113 -8.76 17.23 -11.48
N GLY A 114 -8.53 17.41 -12.78
CA GLY A 114 -8.00 16.33 -13.63
C GLY A 114 -6.65 15.82 -13.14
N GLY A 115 -5.89 16.59 -12.37
CA GLY A 115 -4.56 16.24 -11.90
C GLY A 115 -4.54 15.09 -10.88
N SER A 116 -5.47 15.07 -9.93
CA SER A 116 -5.56 13.97 -8.95
C SER A 116 -6.34 12.78 -9.48
N CYS A 117 -7.40 12.99 -10.27
CA CYS A 117 -8.05 11.88 -10.98
C CYS A 117 -7.05 11.13 -11.86
N TRP A 118 -6.28 11.84 -12.68
CA TRP A 118 -5.23 11.23 -13.49
C TRP A 118 -4.19 10.52 -12.62
N THR A 119 -3.84 11.09 -11.46
CA THR A 119 -2.88 10.44 -10.54
C THR A 119 -3.44 9.14 -9.96
N MET A 120 -4.73 9.12 -9.58
CA MET A 120 -5.43 7.93 -9.11
C MET A 120 -5.49 6.87 -10.20
N GLU A 121 -5.97 7.22 -11.40
CA GLU A 121 -6.06 6.30 -12.55
C GLU A 121 -4.70 5.66 -12.91
N GLN A 122 -3.60 6.40 -12.74
CA GLN A 122 -2.25 5.90 -13.03
C GLN A 122 -1.62 5.09 -11.90
N ARG A 123 -1.99 5.32 -10.64
CA ARG A 123 -1.28 4.77 -9.47
C ARG A 123 -2.10 3.81 -8.62
N ASN A 124 -3.42 3.90 -8.69
CA ASN A 124 -4.31 2.88 -8.16
C ASN A 124 -4.36 1.73 -9.18
N VAL A 125 -3.50 0.73 -8.95
CA VAL A 125 -3.37 -0.43 -9.83
C VAL A 125 -4.47 -1.47 -9.66
N PHE A 126 -5.33 -1.31 -8.66
CA PHE A 126 -6.37 -2.28 -8.33
C PHE A 126 -7.64 -2.03 -9.13
N THR A 127 -8.05 -0.77 -9.28
CA THR A 127 -9.30 -0.39 -9.96
C THR A 127 -9.14 0.67 -11.03
N HIS A 128 -8.02 1.41 -11.02
CA HIS A 128 -7.80 2.60 -11.85
C HIS A 128 -8.91 3.67 -11.74
N SER A 129 -9.70 3.69 -10.66
CA SER A 129 -10.77 4.67 -10.48
C SER A 129 -10.25 5.98 -9.87
N CYS A 130 -10.90 7.10 -10.18
CA CYS A 130 -10.48 8.43 -9.67
C CYS A 130 -10.80 8.64 -8.18
N ARG A 131 -11.89 8.08 -7.65
CA ARG A 131 -12.48 8.51 -6.36
C ARG A 131 -12.72 7.37 -5.38
N ASP A 132 -11.78 6.45 -5.31
CA ASP A 132 -11.91 5.24 -4.51
C ASP A 132 -10.65 4.95 -3.69
N LEU A 133 -9.98 5.99 -3.19
CA LEU A 133 -8.90 5.80 -2.22
C LEU A 133 -9.54 5.47 -0.86
N PRO A 134 -9.30 4.28 -0.29
CA PRO A 134 -9.82 3.92 1.03
C PRO A 134 -9.29 4.88 2.11
N ASP A 135 -10.10 5.25 3.11
CA ASP A 135 -9.66 6.16 4.15
C ASP A 135 -8.91 5.44 5.28
N TRP A 136 -7.64 5.12 5.03
CA TRP A 136 -6.72 4.51 6.00
C TRP A 136 -5.79 5.54 6.65
N ARG A 137 -6.17 6.83 6.61
CA ARG A 137 -5.38 7.91 7.20
C ARG A 137 -5.28 7.74 8.71
N THR A 138 -4.09 8.00 9.24
CA THR A 138 -3.92 8.10 10.70
C THR A 138 -4.60 9.37 11.22
N LYS A 139 -4.84 9.45 12.53
CA LYS A 139 -5.31 10.69 13.18
C LYS A 139 -4.43 11.91 12.86
N ASN A 140 -3.12 11.70 12.71
CA ASN A 140 -2.18 12.76 12.36
C ASN A 140 -2.31 13.18 10.89
N ASP A 141 -2.59 12.24 9.99
CA ASP A 141 -2.86 12.52 8.58
C ASP A 141 -4.15 13.33 8.43
N VAL A 142 -5.24 12.91 9.09
CA VAL A 142 -6.51 13.65 9.11
C VAL A 142 -6.29 15.07 9.64
N LYS A 143 -5.65 15.21 10.81
CA LYS A 143 -5.37 16.53 11.40
C LYS A 143 -4.57 17.44 10.48
N ARG A 144 -3.55 16.89 9.79
CA ARG A 144 -2.74 17.65 8.83
C ARG A 144 -3.59 18.10 7.65
N ASP A 145 -4.36 17.18 7.07
CA ASP A 145 -5.17 17.46 5.88
C ASP A 145 -6.28 18.49 6.21
N ASP A 146 -6.95 18.35 7.34
CA ASP A 146 -7.98 19.30 7.82
C ASP A 146 -7.40 20.70 8.07
N ALA A 147 -6.17 20.80 8.57
CA ALA A 147 -5.51 22.09 8.75
C ALA A 147 -5.23 22.80 7.42
N PHE A 148 -4.95 22.05 6.34
CA PHE A 148 -4.82 22.63 5.00
C PHE A 148 -6.17 23.09 4.44
N LEU A 149 -7.25 22.36 4.73
CA LEU A 149 -8.60 22.75 4.31
C LEU A 149 -9.10 24.00 5.03
N ALA A 150 -8.90 24.10 6.34
CA ALA A 150 -9.37 25.24 7.13
C ALA A 150 -8.56 26.53 6.90
N GLY A 151 -7.36 26.42 6.33
CA GLY A 151 -6.48 27.55 6.03
C GLY A 151 -6.62 28.13 4.61
N ASN A 152 -7.43 27.51 3.75
CA ASN A 152 -7.78 27.97 2.41
C ASN A 152 -9.24 28.44 2.37
#